data_AF-A0A6G1KQR2-F1
#
_entry.id   AF-A0A6G1KQR2-F1
#
_cell.length_a   1.000
_cell.length_b   1.000
_cell.length_c   1.000
_cell.angle_alpha   90.00
_cell.angle_beta   90.00
_cell.angle_gamma   90.00
#
_symmetry.space_group_name_H-M   'P 1'
#
loop_
_entity.id
_entity.type
_entity.pdbx_description
1 polymer ?
#
loop_
_entity_poly.entity_id
_entity_poly.type
_entity_poly.pdbx_seq_one_letter_code
_entity_poly.pdbx_strand_id
1 'polypeptide(L)'
;MATKSQLDTTPLPLKTVITIDGTEYSIDASPIPYLASFVDFESKARPDATTLVHGPIPLFPVALKGVESGYRHCFRGIPADISQYHILCETYQFLGVDVLDGQGLDEISANLKAGKPNYELEYASYEEIRGDKSKARNAAFKLLYLMLLGEFRDEKRDAAKVFNAVLFVVSHSATFKRGTRTSVQLAYEDRFVITEKQAAMLNKWADKSNKENSHMEDDSTTEEEDSTGFSSDGYDYDWDLD
;
A
#
# COMPACT_ATOMS: atom_id res chain seq x y z
N MET A 1 -15.35 44.86 21.38
CA MET A 1 -15.37 44.06 20.15
C MET A 1 -14.82 42.69 20.50
N ALA A 2 -15.66 41.66 20.51
CA ALA A 2 -15.27 40.30 20.86
C ALA A 2 -15.27 39.44 19.59
N THR A 3 -14.10 38.95 19.20
CA THR A 3 -13.91 38.01 18.09
C THR A 3 -14.24 36.60 18.60
N LYS A 4 -15.34 36.01 18.10
CA LYS A 4 -15.65 34.60 18.28
C LYS A 4 -14.74 33.78 17.36
N SER A 5 -13.87 32.96 17.94
CA SER A 5 -13.20 31.87 17.24
C SER A 5 -14.24 30.78 16.92
N GLN A 6 -14.57 30.59 15.64
CA GLN A 6 -15.27 29.39 15.18
C GLN A 6 -14.29 28.22 15.28
N LEU A 7 -14.55 27.30 16.19
CA LEU A 7 -13.97 25.96 16.17
C LEU A 7 -14.56 25.24 14.96
N ASP A 8 -13.70 24.95 13.99
CA ASP A 8 -13.98 24.11 12.84
C ASP A 8 -14.27 22.70 13.36
N THR A 9 -15.56 22.40 13.54
CA THR A 9 -16.01 21.10 14.03
C THR A 9 -16.34 20.28 12.79
N THR A 10 -15.33 19.62 12.23
CA THR A 10 -15.59 18.59 11.20
C THR A 10 -16.50 17.55 11.84
N PRO A 11 -17.70 17.26 11.28
CA PRO A 11 -18.58 16.24 11.83
C PRO A 11 -17.82 14.91 11.88
N LEU A 12 -17.82 14.24 13.03
CA LEU A 12 -17.27 12.89 13.15
C LEU A 12 -17.94 11.99 12.10
N PRO A 13 -17.18 11.17 11.37
CA PRO A 13 -17.76 10.25 10.39
C PRO A 13 -18.77 9.33 11.08
N LEU A 14 -19.96 9.23 10.50
CA LEU A 14 -21.04 8.41 11.04
C LEU A 14 -20.65 6.93 10.89
N LYS A 15 -20.26 6.30 11.99
CA LYS A 15 -19.91 4.88 12.00
C LYS A 15 -21.16 4.02 12.12
N THR A 16 -21.26 3.01 11.26
CA THR A 16 -22.34 2.02 11.26
C THR A 16 -21.82 0.68 11.80
N VAL A 17 -22.64 0.00 12.60
CA VAL A 17 -22.32 -1.32 13.13
C VAL A 17 -22.80 -2.40 12.15
N ILE A 18 -21.86 -3.19 11.63
CA ILE A 18 -22.12 -4.27 10.69
C ILE A 18 -21.44 -5.55 11.20
N THR A 19 -22.17 -6.65 11.23
CA THR A 19 -21.63 -7.98 11.49
C THR A 19 -21.31 -8.67 10.16
N ILE A 20 -20.03 -9.00 9.94
CA ILE A 20 -19.54 -9.76 8.77
C ILE A 20 -18.90 -11.04 9.29
N ASP A 21 -19.40 -12.18 8.83
CA ASP A 21 -18.94 -13.52 9.27
C ASP A 21 -18.92 -13.69 10.80
N GLY A 22 -19.96 -13.20 11.47
CA GLY A 22 -20.08 -13.26 12.93
C GLY A 22 -19.18 -12.30 13.72
N THR A 23 -18.33 -11.52 13.05
CA THR A 23 -17.50 -10.48 13.68
C THR A 23 -18.16 -9.12 13.51
N GLU A 24 -18.26 -8.35 14.60
CA GLU A 24 -18.83 -7.01 14.59
C GLU A 24 -17.78 -5.95 14.24
N TYR A 25 -18.12 -5.04 13.33
CA TYR A 25 -17.29 -3.92 12.92
C TYR A 25 -18.06 -2.61 13.05
N SER A 26 -17.38 -1.59 13.57
CA SER A 26 -17.87 -0.20 13.58
C SER A 26 -17.10 0.58 12.51
N ILE A 27 -17.71 0.71 11.32
CA ILE A 27 -17.03 1.23 10.14
C ILE A 27 -17.67 2.52 9.64
N ASP A 28 -16.84 3.40 9.09
CA ASP A 28 -17.32 4.39 8.13
C ASP A 28 -17.48 3.69 6.78
N ALA A 29 -18.71 3.62 6.27
CA ALA A 29 -19.01 2.95 5.02
C ALA A 29 -18.75 3.84 3.79
N SER A 30 -18.56 5.15 3.97
CA SER A 30 -18.39 6.09 2.85
C SER A 30 -17.22 5.79 1.90
N PRO A 31 -16.03 5.33 2.36
CA PRO A 31 -14.95 4.94 1.45
C PRO A 31 -15.16 3.57 0.79
N ILE A 32 -16.24 2.85 1.11
CA ILE A 32 -16.52 1.49 0.64
C ILE A 32 -17.89 1.47 -0.05
N PRO A 33 -17.97 1.76 -1.37
CA PRO A 33 -19.24 1.96 -2.08
C PRO A 33 -20.24 0.81 -1.95
N TYR A 34 -19.76 -0.43 -1.96
CA TYR A 34 -20.61 -1.60 -1.74
C TYR A 34 -21.27 -1.56 -0.36
N LEU A 35 -20.50 -1.31 0.70
CA LEU A 35 -21.03 -1.26 2.06
C LEU A 35 -21.92 -0.04 2.29
N ALA A 36 -21.61 1.11 1.69
CA ALA A 36 -22.49 2.27 1.72
C ALA A 36 -23.87 1.93 1.12
N SER A 37 -23.87 1.24 -0.03
CA SER A 37 -25.10 0.80 -0.70
C SER A 37 -25.86 -0.26 0.12
N PHE A 38 -25.13 -1.19 0.72
CA PHE A 38 -25.71 -2.21 1.60
C PHE A 38 -26.37 -1.59 2.83
N VAL A 39 -25.71 -0.64 3.50
CA VAL A 39 -26.26 0.09 4.65
C VAL A 39 -27.51 0.88 4.27
N ASP A 40 -27.49 1.59 3.13
CA ASP A 40 -28.65 2.34 2.65
C ASP A 40 -29.83 1.42 2.33
N PHE A 41 -29.59 0.29 1.67
CA PHE A 41 -30.63 -0.69 1.37
C PHE A 41 -31.24 -1.29 2.64
N GLU A 42 -30.39 -1.75 3.56
CA GLU A 42 -30.83 -2.42 4.78
C GLU A 42 -31.55 -1.47 5.75
N SER A 43 -31.08 -0.24 5.90
CA SER A 43 -31.75 0.76 6.73
C SER A 43 -33.15 1.11 6.22
N LYS A 44 -33.37 1.04 4.89
CA LYS A 44 -34.71 1.22 4.30
C LYS A 44 -35.58 -0.03 4.43
N ALA A 45 -35.00 -1.21 4.27
CA ALA A 45 -35.73 -2.47 4.35
C ALA A 45 -36.11 -2.85 5.80
N ARG A 46 -35.26 -2.50 6.76
CA ARG A 46 -35.40 -2.83 8.18
C ARG A 46 -35.03 -1.63 9.07
N PRO A 47 -35.91 -0.61 9.15
CA PRO A 47 -35.62 0.63 9.89
C PRO A 47 -35.34 0.43 11.38
N ASP A 48 -35.92 -0.62 11.97
CA ASP A 48 -35.79 -0.93 13.41
C ASP A 48 -34.59 -1.85 13.73
N ALA A 49 -33.83 -2.28 12.72
CA ALA A 49 -32.67 -3.14 12.94
C ALA A 49 -31.52 -2.35 13.58
N THR A 50 -31.08 -2.79 14.76
CA THR A 50 -29.95 -2.19 15.47
C THR A 50 -28.58 -2.66 14.96
N THR A 51 -28.56 -3.77 14.23
CA THR A 51 -27.34 -4.39 13.71
C THR A 51 -27.59 -4.90 12.30
N LEU A 52 -26.71 -4.56 11.37
CA LEU A 52 -26.77 -5.05 10.00
C LEU A 52 -25.92 -6.31 9.88
N VAL A 53 -26.44 -7.36 9.25
CA VAL A 53 -25.74 -8.65 9.11
C VAL A 53 -25.45 -8.91 7.64
N HIS A 54 -24.18 -9.12 7.31
CA HIS A 54 -23.71 -9.45 5.98
C HIS A 54 -23.02 -10.82 5.98
N GLY A 55 -23.07 -11.51 4.84
CA GLY A 55 -22.35 -12.75 4.62
C GLY A 55 -20.82 -12.58 4.69
N PRO A 56 -20.05 -13.67 4.62
CA PRO A 56 -18.59 -13.59 4.68
C PRO A 56 -18.03 -12.80 3.48
N ILE A 57 -17.03 -11.97 3.75
CA ILE A 57 -16.23 -11.27 2.75
C ILE A 57 -14.77 -11.73 2.95
N PRO A 58 -14.14 -12.37 1.95
CA PRO A 58 -12.76 -12.84 2.06
C PRO A 58 -11.81 -11.71 2.44
N LEU A 59 -10.86 -11.99 3.35
CA LEU A 59 -9.82 -11.04 3.79
C LEU A 59 -10.32 -9.65 4.20
N PHE A 60 -11.60 -9.52 4.57
CA PHE A 60 -12.22 -8.24 4.92
C PHE A 60 -11.48 -7.45 6.01
N PRO A 61 -10.98 -8.06 7.11
CA PRO A 61 -10.21 -7.32 8.12
C PRO A 61 -8.98 -6.62 7.53
N VAL A 62 -8.30 -7.28 6.60
CA VAL A 62 -7.09 -6.74 5.94
C VAL A 62 -7.49 -5.63 4.97
N ALA A 63 -8.55 -5.84 4.19
CA ALA A 63 -9.09 -4.83 3.27
C ALA A 63 -9.51 -3.56 4.01
N LEU A 64 -10.28 -3.71 5.09
CA LEU A 64 -10.72 -2.60 5.94
C LEU A 64 -9.53 -1.84 6.53
N LYS A 65 -8.53 -2.54 7.06
CA LYS A 65 -7.33 -1.90 7.61
C LYS A 65 -6.55 -1.12 6.54
N GLY A 66 -6.54 -1.61 5.30
CA GLY A 66 -5.95 -0.89 4.16
C GLY A 66 -6.68 0.40 3.83
N VAL A 67 -8.01 0.41 3.86
CA VAL A 67 -8.83 1.61 3.65
C VAL A 67 -8.65 2.62 4.79
N GLU A 68 -8.75 2.17 6.04
CA GLU A 68 -8.76 3.07 7.21
C GLU A 68 -7.37 3.61 7.58
N SER A 69 -6.32 2.81 7.39
CA SER A 69 -4.97 3.13 7.89
C SER A 69 -3.92 3.19 6.78
N GLY A 70 -4.28 2.92 5.53
CA GLY A 70 -3.42 2.91 4.35
C GLY A 70 -2.95 1.51 3.94
N TYR A 71 -2.88 1.30 2.62
CA TYR A 71 -2.63 0.01 1.99
C TYR A 71 -1.30 -0.67 2.33
N ARG A 72 -0.30 0.06 2.84
CA ARG A 72 0.95 -0.51 3.35
C ARG A 72 0.73 -1.60 4.41
N HIS A 73 -0.38 -1.53 5.14
CA HIS A 73 -0.75 -2.53 6.16
C HIS A 73 -1.18 -3.87 5.56
N CYS A 74 -1.60 -3.92 4.29
CA CYS A 74 -1.93 -5.18 3.62
C CYS A 74 -0.73 -6.14 3.63
N PHE A 75 0.48 -5.64 3.36
CA PHE A 75 1.71 -6.45 3.40
C PHE A 75 2.06 -7.03 4.78
N ARG A 76 1.49 -6.47 5.85
CA ARG A 76 1.66 -6.98 7.22
C ARG A 76 0.56 -7.98 7.60
N GLY A 77 -0.63 -7.80 7.03
CA GLY A 77 -1.80 -8.62 7.33
C GLY A 77 -1.85 -9.96 6.60
N ILE A 78 -1.11 -10.10 5.49
CA ILE A 78 -1.03 -11.34 4.73
C ILE A 78 0.42 -11.74 4.41
N PRO A 79 0.73 -13.05 4.38
CA PRO A 79 2.05 -13.53 3.98
C PRO A 79 2.33 -13.17 2.51
N ALA A 80 3.60 -13.30 2.10
CA ALA A 80 4.00 -13.13 0.70
C ALA A 80 3.58 -14.34 -0.15
N ASP A 81 2.26 -14.57 -0.25
CA ASP A 81 1.60 -15.59 -1.09
C ASP A 81 0.73 -14.87 -2.11
N ILE A 82 1.05 -15.05 -3.39
CA ILE A 82 0.40 -14.34 -4.48
C ILE A 82 -1.10 -14.64 -4.56
N SER A 83 -1.52 -15.84 -4.19
CA SER A 83 -2.94 -16.24 -4.20
C SER A 83 -3.76 -15.42 -3.21
N GLN A 84 -3.19 -15.09 -2.04
CA GLN A 84 -3.84 -14.24 -1.04
C GLN A 84 -3.97 -12.79 -1.54
N TYR A 85 -2.97 -12.29 -2.28
CA TYR A 85 -3.05 -10.95 -2.86
C TYR A 85 -4.06 -10.87 -3.99
N HIS A 86 -4.23 -11.92 -4.82
CA HIS A 86 -5.33 -12.00 -5.78
C HIS A 86 -6.69 -11.88 -5.08
N ILE A 87 -6.93 -12.70 -4.06
CA ILE A 87 -8.18 -12.65 -3.26
C ILE A 87 -8.39 -11.26 -2.65
N LEU A 88 -7.33 -10.63 -2.12
CA LEU A 88 -7.43 -9.29 -1.54
C LEU A 88 -7.76 -8.23 -2.60
N CYS A 89 -7.16 -8.30 -3.78
CA CYS A 89 -7.43 -7.35 -4.87
C CYS A 89 -8.86 -7.52 -5.40
N GLU A 90 -9.32 -8.76 -5.57
CA GLU A 90 -10.71 -9.08 -5.93
C GLU A 90 -11.70 -8.60 -4.85
N THR A 91 -11.31 -8.71 -3.57
CA THR A 91 -12.11 -8.18 -2.46
C THR A 91 -12.27 -6.67 -2.58
N TYR A 92 -11.20 -5.92 -2.85
CA TYR A 92 -11.32 -4.48 -3.08
C TYR A 92 -12.21 -4.15 -4.29
N GLN A 93 -12.10 -4.93 -5.37
CA GLN A 93 -12.97 -4.78 -6.55
C GLN A 93 -14.45 -5.02 -6.21
N PHE A 94 -14.75 -6.09 -5.46
CA PHE A 94 -16.10 -6.40 -4.97
C PHE A 94 -16.64 -5.28 -4.08
N LEU A 95 -15.80 -4.76 -3.19
CA LEU A 95 -16.14 -3.66 -2.28
C LEU A 95 -16.31 -2.31 -3.02
N GLY A 96 -15.88 -2.23 -4.28
CA GLY A 96 -15.92 -1.01 -5.10
C GLY A 96 -14.89 0.04 -4.68
N VAL A 97 -13.83 -0.36 -3.97
CA VAL A 97 -12.81 0.57 -3.47
C VAL A 97 -11.83 0.93 -4.60
N ASP A 98 -11.67 2.22 -4.87
CA ASP A 98 -10.61 2.69 -5.76
C ASP A 98 -9.25 2.67 -5.05
N VAL A 99 -8.57 1.53 -5.12
CA VAL A 99 -7.22 1.36 -4.54
C VAL A 99 -6.20 2.29 -5.19
N LEU A 100 -6.38 2.59 -6.48
CA LEU A 100 -5.44 3.41 -7.22
C LEU A 100 -5.63 4.90 -6.89
N ASP A 101 -6.82 5.31 -6.43
CA ASP A 101 -7.19 6.70 -6.17
C ASP A 101 -7.00 7.55 -7.44
N GLY A 102 -7.47 7.01 -8.57
CA GLY A 102 -7.24 7.56 -9.91
C GLY A 102 -5.80 7.55 -10.42
N GLN A 103 -4.82 7.06 -9.64
CA GLN A 103 -3.41 7.19 -10.00
C GLN A 103 -2.96 6.21 -11.08
N GLY A 104 -2.24 6.74 -12.07
CA GLY A 104 -1.58 5.94 -13.11
C GLY A 104 -0.20 5.43 -12.70
N LEU A 105 0.39 4.56 -13.54
CA LEU A 105 1.72 3.98 -13.30
C LEU A 105 2.82 5.02 -13.08
N ASP A 106 2.79 6.14 -13.81
CA ASP A 106 3.81 7.19 -13.68
C ASP A 106 3.73 7.90 -12.31
N GLU A 107 2.53 8.17 -11.82
CA GLU A 107 2.30 8.77 -10.49
C GLU A 107 2.64 7.79 -9.37
N ILE A 108 2.26 6.52 -9.52
CA ILE A 108 2.66 5.45 -8.60
C ILE A 108 4.19 5.37 -8.54
N SER A 109 4.87 5.39 -9.69
CA SER A 109 6.32 5.32 -9.78
C SER A 109 7.01 6.52 -9.13
N ALA A 110 6.45 7.72 -9.27
CA ALA A 110 6.92 8.91 -8.56
C ALA A 110 6.75 8.75 -7.05
N ASN A 111 5.60 8.26 -6.59
CA ASN A 111 5.31 8.08 -5.17
C ASN A 111 6.17 6.99 -4.52
N LEU A 112 6.60 5.95 -5.24
CA LEU A 112 7.58 4.97 -4.74
C LEU A 112 8.89 5.65 -4.30
N LYS A 113 9.30 6.72 -4.98
CA LYS A 113 10.52 7.47 -4.68
C LYS A 113 10.36 8.44 -3.51
N ALA A 114 9.15 8.69 -3.03
CA ALA A 114 8.88 9.64 -1.93
C ALA A 114 9.58 9.28 -0.62
N GLY A 115 9.96 8.02 -0.43
CA GLY A 115 10.70 7.55 0.75
C GLY A 115 12.19 7.90 0.76
N LYS A 116 12.74 8.45 -0.32
CA LYS A 116 14.12 8.93 -0.35
C LYS A 116 14.21 10.27 0.38
N PRO A 117 15.21 10.47 1.27
CA PRO A 117 15.47 11.78 1.81
C PRO A 117 15.90 12.73 0.68
N ASN A 118 15.47 13.99 0.77
CA ASN A 118 15.96 15.05 -0.11
C ASN A 118 16.90 15.95 0.68
N TYR A 119 17.96 16.44 0.03
CA TYR A 119 18.86 17.42 0.61
C TYR A 119 18.54 18.77 -0.02
N GLU A 120 17.90 19.66 0.73
CA GLU A 120 17.71 21.05 0.29
C GLU A 120 18.90 21.90 0.73
N LEU A 121 19.48 22.64 -0.22
CA LEU A 121 20.64 23.47 0.01
C LEU A 121 20.19 24.86 0.47
N GLU A 122 19.84 25.00 1.75
CA GLU A 122 19.62 26.32 2.37
C GLU A 122 20.86 26.75 3.17
N TYR A 123 21.44 27.89 2.78
CA TYR A 123 22.48 28.63 3.52
C TYR A 123 23.58 27.78 4.22
N ALA A 124 24.30 26.98 3.44
CA ALA A 124 25.54 26.28 3.84
C ALA A 124 25.38 25.20 4.95
N SER A 125 24.16 24.79 5.28
CA SER A 125 23.89 23.58 6.08
C SER A 125 23.03 22.60 5.29
N TYR A 126 23.42 21.32 5.27
CA TYR A 126 22.58 20.25 4.73
C TYR A 126 21.48 19.94 5.75
N GLU A 127 20.23 20.29 5.45
CA GLU A 127 19.09 19.80 6.21
C GLU A 127 18.49 18.60 5.47
N GLU A 128 18.51 17.44 6.11
CA GLU A 128 17.95 16.20 5.54
C GLU A 128 16.42 16.25 5.68
N ILE A 129 15.73 16.47 4.57
CA ILE A 129 14.28 16.33 4.54
C ILE A 129 13.97 14.84 4.52
N ARG A 130 13.53 14.33 5.67
CA ARG A 130 13.17 12.91 5.85
C ARG A 130 12.10 12.53 4.83
N GLY A 131 12.41 11.54 3.99
CA GLY A 131 11.46 11.02 3.00
C GLY A 131 10.22 10.37 3.61
N ASP A 132 9.10 10.42 2.89
CA ASP A 132 7.82 9.83 3.30
C ASP A 132 7.76 8.33 2.93
N LYS A 133 8.24 7.50 3.87
CA LYS A 133 8.19 6.04 3.73
C LYS A 133 6.76 5.50 3.68
N SER A 134 5.80 6.14 4.35
CA SER A 134 4.42 5.68 4.40
C SER A 134 3.76 5.83 3.03
N LYS A 135 3.95 6.98 2.37
CA LYS A 135 3.51 7.21 0.99
C LYS A 135 4.16 6.25 0.00
N ALA A 136 5.48 6.04 0.08
CA ALA A 136 6.18 5.08 -0.78
C ALA A 136 5.65 3.64 -0.61
N ARG A 137 5.41 3.20 0.64
CA ARG A 137 4.88 1.86 0.92
C ARG A 137 3.43 1.69 0.47
N ASN A 138 2.60 2.73 0.57
CA ASN A 138 1.25 2.71 -0.01
C ASN A 138 1.32 2.59 -1.55
N ALA A 139 2.22 3.33 -2.19
CA ALA A 139 2.44 3.23 -3.64
C ALA A 139 2.90 1.84 -4.07
N ALA A 140 3.70 1.14 -3.25
CA ALA A 140 4.08 -0.25 -3.53
C ALA A 140 2.86 -1.20 -3.55
N PHE A 141 1.86 -0.99 -2.71
CA PHE A 141 0.63 -1.76 -2.77
C PHE A 141 -0.18 -1.42 -4.02
N LYS A 142 -0.28 -0.13 -4.38
CA LYS A 142 -0.95 0.30 -5.61
C LYS A 142 -0.30 -0.30 -6.86
N LEU A 143 1.04 -0.37 -6.89
CA LEU A 143 1.78 -1.07 -7.95
C LEU A 143 1.41 -2.55 -8.01
N LEU A 144 1.36 -3.24 -6.86
CA LEU A 144 0.93 -4.63 -6.80
C LEU A 144 -0.49 -4.80 -7.34
N TYR A 145 -1.43 -3.98 -6.88
CA TYR A 145 -2.82 -4.00 -7.34
C TYR A 145 -2.92 -3.80 -8.86
N LEU A 146 -2.16 -2.84 -9.40
CA LEU A 146 -2.10 -2.56 -10.84
C LEU A 146 -1.55 -3.77 -11.64
N MET A 147 -0.57 -4.50 -11.11
CA MET A 147 -0.06 -5.70 -11.80
C MET A 147 -1.08 -6.84 -11.82
N LEU A 148 -1.85 -7.03 -10.74
CA LEU A 148 -2.79 -8.15 -10.64
C LEU A 148 -4.10 -7.87 -11.39
N LEU A 149 -4.71 -6.70 -11.22
CA LEU A 149 -6.03 -6.37 -11.75
C LEU A 149 -6.05 -5.16 -12.70
N GLY A 150 -4.94 -4.47 -12.88
CA GLY A 150 -4.88 -3.26 -13.68
C GLY A 150 -4.95 -3.52 -15.19
N GLU A 151 -5.51 -2.54 -15.90
CA GLU A 151 -5.44 -2.47 -17.36
C GLU A 151 -4.23 -1.63 -17.80
N PHE A 152 -3.45 -2.17 -18.73
CA PHE A 152 -2.32 -1.48 -19.34
C PHE A 152 -2.70 -1.01 -20.74
N ARG A 153 -2.35 0.23 -21.09
CA ARG A 153 -2.69 0.80 -22.40
C ARG A 153 -1.80 0.24 -23.49
N ASP A 154 -0.54 0.00 -23.16
CA ASP A 154 0.45 -0.63 -24.03
C ASP A 154 1.25 -1.62 -23.20
N GLU A 155 0.87 -2.89 -23.26
CA GLU A 155 1.47 -3.94 -22.44
C GLU A 155 2.99 -4.02 -22.56
N LYS A 156 3.57 -3.72 -23.73
CA LYS A 156 5.03 -3.80 -23.91
C LYS A 156 5.74 -2.60 -23.31
N ARG A 157 5.26 -1.39 -23.59
CA ARG A 157 5.87 -0.16 -23.06
C ARG A 157 5.67 -0.07 -21.55
N ASP A 158 4.48 -0.44 -21.08
CA ASP A 158 4.13 -0.39 -19.67
C ASP A 158 4.86 -1.51 -18.90
N ALA A 159 5.11 -2.70 -19.49
CA ALA A 159 5.93 -3.74 -18.85
C ALA A 159 7.35 -3.27 -18.48
N ALA A 160 8.01 -2.50 -19.35
CA ALA A 160 9.34 -1.96 -19.05
C ALA A 160 9.30 -0.97 -17.86
N LYS A 161 8.28 -0.10 -17.82
CA LYS A 161 8.06 0.83 -16.71
C LYS A 161 7.75 0.11 -15.40
N VAL A 162 6.86 -0.89 -15.45
CA VAL A 162 6.51 -1.73 -14.30
C VAL A 162 7.74 -2.46 -13.80
N PHE A 163 8.55 -3.05 -14.68
CA PHE A 163 9.80 -3.70 -14.30
C PHE A 163 10.74 -2.76 -13.52
N ASN A 164 10.92 -1.53 -13.99
CA ASN A 164 11.75 -0.55 -13.29
C ASN A 164 11.19 -0.18 -11.92
N ALA A 165 9.85 -0.03 -11.80
CA ALA A 165 9.19 0.22 -10.52
C ALA A 165 9.34 -0.96 -9.54
N VAL A 166 9.21 -2.20 -10.03
CA VAL A 166 9.43 -3.43 -9.23
C VAL A 166 10.88 -3.52 -8.78
N LEU A 167 11.83 -3.30 -9.70
CA LEU A 167 13.26 -3.31 -9.39
C LEU A 167 13.61 -2.26 -8.33
N PHE A 168 12.99 -1.08 -8.39
CA PHE A 168 13.14 -0.06 -7.35
C PHE A 168 12.67 -0.58 -5.99
N VAL A 169 11.46 -1.14 -5.90
CA VAL A 169 10.95 -1.68 -4.63
C VAL A 169 11.89 -2.75 -4.05
N VAL A 170 12.31 -3.70 -4.87
CA VAL A 170 13.12 -4.85 -4.44
C VAL A 170 14.54 -4.43 -4.01
N SER A 171 15.12 -3.40 -4.62
CA SER A 171 16.46 -2.90 -4.30
C SER A 171 16.54 -1.99 -3.08
N HIS A 172 15.43 -1.42 -2.60
CA HIS A 172 15.43 -0.41 -1.52
C HIS A 172 14.97 -0.99 -0.16
N SER A 173 15.83 -1.80 0.47
CA SER A 173 15.55 -2.48 1.76
C SER A 173 15.25 -1.51 2.92
N ALA A 174 15.87 -0.33 2.93
CA ALA A 174 15.65 0.71 3.94
C ALA A 174 14.21 1.28 3.95
N THR A 175 13.51 1.17 2.83
CA THR A 175 12.12 1.64 2.66
C THR A 175 11.14 0.47 2.67
N PHE A 176 11.43 -0.59 1.91
CA PHE A 176 10.53 -1.73 1.71
C PHE A 176 11.02 -2.97 2.45
N LYS A 177 10.21 -3.42 3.41
CA LYS A 177 10.49 -4.64 4.18
C LYS A 177 10.45 -5.87 3.26
N ARG A 178 11.11 -6.96 3.69
CA ARG A 178 11.22 -8.21 2.93
C ARG A 178 9.87 -8.71 2.40
N GLY A 179 8.84 -8.76 3.25
CA GLY A 179 7.49 -9.18 2.84
C GLY A 179 6.95 -8.37 1.66
N THR A 180 7.01 -7.04 1.72
CA THR A 180 6.62 -6.16 0.61
C THR A 180 7.41 -6.44 -0.66
N ARG A 181 8.73 -6.56 -0.55
CA ARG A 181 9.60 -6.81 -1.72
C ARG A 181 9.28 -8.13 -2.40
N THR A 182 9.11 -9.20 -1.61
CA THR A 182 8.74 -10.52 -2.13
C THR A 182 7.36 -10.51 -2.77
N SER A 183 6.35 -9.91 -2.13
CA SER A 183 4.99 -9.85 -2.70
C SER A 183 4.95 -9.07 -4.02
N VAL A 184 5.65 -7.94 -4.12
CA VAL A 184 5.72 -7.14 -5.35
C VAL A 184 6.47 -7.90 -6.46
N GLN A 185 7.56 -8.59 -6.13
CA GLN A 185 8.26 -9.44 -7.09
C GLN A 185 7.36 -10.57 -7.62
N LEU A 186 6.68 -11.30 -6.73
CA LEU A 186 5.79 -12.39 -7.11
C LEU A 186 4.65 -11.92 -8.01
N ALA A 187 4.08 -10.74 -7.74
CA ALA A 187 3.04 -10.17 -8.59
C ALA A 187 3.53 -9.80 -9.99
N TYR A 188 4.79 -9.36 -10.13
CA TYR A 188 5.38 -9.14 -11.43
C TYR A 188 5.63 -10.46 -12.18
N GLU A 189 6.14 -11.47 -11.48
CA GLU A 189 6.35 -12.84 -12.00
C GLU A 189 5.04 -13.52 -12.45
N ASP A 190 3.94 -13.25 -11.75
CA ASP A 190 2.62 -13.79 -12.07
C ASP A 190 2.02 -13.13 -13.32
N ARG A 191 2.21 -11.82 -13.50
CA ARG A 191 1.61 -11.07 -14.61
C ARG A 191 2.44 -11.09 -15.90
N PHE A 192 3.76 -11.05 -15.81
CA PHE A 192 4.64 -10.81 -16.95
C PHE A 192 5.58 -11.98 -17.22
N VAL A 193 5.84 -12.24 -18.50
CA VAL A 193 6.88 -13.20 -18.91
C VAL A 193 8.25 -12.58 -18.66
N ILE A 194 9.00 -13.18 -17.73
CA ILE A 194 10.30 -12.68 -17.31
C ILE A 194 11.43 -13.27 -18.17
N THR A 195 12.33 -12.40 -18.62
CA THR A 195 13.59 -12.84 -19.25
C THR A 195 14.60 -13.31 -18.19
N GLU A 196 15.50 -14.24 -18.54
CA GLU A 196 16.55 -14.72 -17.63
C GLU A 196 17.37 -13.57 -17.00
N LYS A 197 17.62 -12.51 -17.77
CA LYS A 197 18.32 -11.31 -17.30
C LYS A 197 17.53 -10.57 -16.21
N GLN A 198 16.23 -10.39 -16.40
CA GLN A 198 15.36 -9.74 -15.42
C GLN A 198 15.24 -10.59 -14.14
N ALA A 199 15.06 -11.91 -14.29
CA ALA A 199 15.03 -12.84 -13.15
C ALA A 199 16.34 -12.77 -12.34
N ALA A 200 17.49 -12.80 -13.01
CA ALA A 200 18.79 -12.67 -12.34
C ALA A 200 18.95 -11.34 -11.60
N MET A 201 18.45 -10.23 -12.17
CA MET A 201 18.48 -8.92 -11.52
C MET A 201 17.60 -8.87 -10.27
N LEU A 202 16.40 -9.45 -10.30
CA LEU A 202 15.50 -9.50 -9.14
C LEU A 202 16.09 -10.40 -8.04
N ASN A 203 16.56 -11.59 -8.40
CA ASN A 203 17.14 -12.56 -7.45
C ASN A 203 18.41 -12.05 -6.75
N LYS A 204 19.24 -11.26 -7.44
CA LYS A 204 20.43 -10.62 -6.85
C LYS A 204 20.10 -9.86 -5.55
N TRP A 205 18.95 -9.19 -5.51
CA TRP A 205 18.52 -8.41 -4.35
C TRP A 205 17.85 -9.26 -3.27
N ALA A 206 17.19 -10.36 -3.65
CA ALA A 206 16.70 -11.36 -2.71
C ALA A 206 17.87 -11.97 -1.91
N ASP A 207 18.96 -12.35 -2.58
CA ASP A 207 20.16 -12.91 -1.94
C ASP A 207 20.88 -11.90 -1.05
N LYS A 208 20.95 -10.62 -1.47
CA LYS A 208 21.53 -9.55 -0.65
C LYS A 208 20.70 -9.32 0.62
N SER A 209 19.37 -9.37 0.50
CA SER A 209 18.46 -9.18 1.63
C SER A 209 18.58 -10.28 2.69
N ASN A 210 18.81 -11.53 2.29
CA ASN A 210 19.01 -12.64 3.22
C ASN A 210 20.30 -12.48 4.04
N LYS A 211 21.32 -11.83 3.48
CA LYS A 211 22.60 -11.54 4.17
C LYS A 211 22.50 -10.33 5.11
N GLU A 212 21.67 -9.35 4.78
CA GLU A 212 21.43 -8.17 5.63
C GLU A 212 20.52 -8.51 6.83
N ASN A 213 19.51 -9.38 6.64
CA ASN A 213 18.56 -9.76 7.69
C ASN A 213 19.08 -10.76 8.72
N SER A 214 20.17 -11.50 8.46
CA SER A 214 20.77 -12.40 9.46
C SER A 214 21.38 -11.66 10.67
N HIS A 215 21.38 -10.33 10.64
CA HIS A 215 21.86 -9.47 11.73
C HIS A 215 20.75 -8.69 12.45
N MET A 216 19.48 -8.82 12.04
CA MET A 216 18.33 -8.10 12.59
C MET A 216 17.08 -8.98 12.62
N GLU A 217 17.12 -10.07 13.37
CA GLU A 217 15.92 -10.84 13.73
C GLU A 217 15.51 -10.48 15.16
N ASP A 218 14.62 -9.50 15.28
CA ASP A 218 13.46 -9.51 16.17
C ASP A 218 12.75 -8.15 16.03
N ASP A 219 11.47 -8.16 15.68
CA ASP A 219 10.61 -7.02 16.02
C ASP A 219 9.13 -7.46 15.99
N SER A 220 8.78 -8.19 17.05
CA SER A 220 7.41 -8.28 17.53
C SER A 220 6.93 -6.91 18.01
N THR A 221 5.81 -6.46 17.44
CA THR A 221 4.83 -5.56 18.08
C THR A 221 5.37 -4.28 18.72
N THR A 222 5.67 -3.27 17.91
CA THR A 222 5.40 -1.87 18.30
C THR A 222 4.88 -1.08 17.10
N GLU A 223 3.89 -0.22 17.34
CA GLU A 223 3.32 0.72 16.36
C GLU A 223 4.28 1.88 16.05
N GLU A 224 5.53 1.80 16.51
CA GLU A 224 6.47 2.91 16.44
C GLU A 224 7.09 3.02 15.04
N GLU A 225 6.65 4.06 14.32
CA GLU A 225 7.30 4.58 13.13
C GLU A 225 8.58 5.35 13.50
N ASP A 226 9.47 4.79 14.34
CA ASP A 226 10.82 5.33 14.46
C ASP A 226 11.83 4.26 14.85
N SER A 227 12.60 3.82 13.85
CA SER A 227 13.91 3.22 14.08
C SER A 227 14.88 4.02 13.24
N THR A 228 15.65 4.87 13.91
CA THR A 228 16.86 5.50 13.39
C THR A 228 17.92 4.43 13.15
N GLY A 229 17.69 3.58 12.16
CA GLY A 229 18.71 2.73 11.57
C GLY A 229 19.58 3.60 10.66
N PHE A 230 20.74 4.00 11.17
CA PHE A 230 21.77 4.71 10.41
C PHE A 230 22.33 3.74 9.34
N SER A 231 21.67 3.65 8.18
CA SER A 231 22.20 2.97 7.00
C SER A 231 22.96 3.99 6.15
N SER A 232 24.25 4.10 6.44
CA SER A 232 25.20 4.78 5.57
C SER A 232 25.55 3.86 4.39
N ASP A 233 24.79 3.98 3.31
CA ASP A 233 25.22 3.55 1.97
C ASP A 233 24.38 4.24 0.89
N GLY A 234 24.61 5.56 0.77
CA GLY A 234 24.22 6.34 -0.40
C GLY A 234 24.95 5.84 -1.64
N TYR A 235 24.25 5.09 -2.47
CA TYR A 235 24.58 4.95 -3.89
C TYR A 235 23.51 5.65 -4.71
N ASP A 236 23.90 6.85 -5.13
CA ASP A 236 23.22 7.69 -6.10
C ASP A 236 23.33 7.00 -7.47
N TYR A 237 22.26 6.34 -7.91
CA TYR A 237 22.10 6.02 -9.33
C TYR A 237 21.25 7.13 -9.92
N ASP A 238 21.96 8.03 -10.59
CA ASP A 238 21.44 9.05 -11.50
C ASP A 238 20.66 8.33 -12.61
N TRP A 239 19.33 8.47 -12.62
CA TRP A 239 18.42 7.80 -13.56
C TRP A 239 17.91 8.76 -14.65
N ASP A 240 18.59 9.87 -14.86
CA ASP A 240 18.36 10.72 -16.02
C ASP A 240 19.17 10.19 -17.20
N LEU A 241 18.61 9.23 -17.94
CA LEU A 241 19.04 8.93 -19.30
C LEU A 241 17.81 8.75 -20.19
N ASP A 242 17.55 9.84 -20.93
CA ASP A 242 16.83 10.01 -22.22
C ASP A 242 15.67 9.06 -22.58
#